data_AF-A0A017RUP9-F1
#
_entry.id   AF-A0A017RUP9-F1
#
_cell.length_a   1.000
_cell.length_b   1.000
_cell.length_c   1.000
_cell.angle_alpha   90.00
_cell.angle_beta   90.00
_cell.angle_gamma   90.00
#
_symmetry.space_group_name_H-M   'P 1'
#
loop_
_entity.id
_entity.type
_entity.pdbx_description
1 polymer ?
#
loop_
_entity_poly.entity_id
_entity_poly.type
_entity_poly.pdbx_seq_one_letter_code
_entity_poly.pdbx_strand_id
1 'polypeptide(L)'
;MNGSLQTSKQLAIYSILKIDRLFFEFMKEVYKEKLLLKDFIITDKDFNVFFRRKAEQSEQIAEWKDYTFYKLKQVYKRVLCEAGFIKNSKKEVEILPQIMEEEVVQHLKNIGDTPYLEVMLGEI
;
A
#
# COMPACT_ATOMS: atom_id res chain seq x y z
N MET A 1 -3.35 4.36 25.77
CA MET A 1 -3.57 3.61 24.52
C MET A 1 -2.45 2.60 24.37
N ASN A 2 -2.62 1.38 24.88
CA ASN A 2 -1.75 0.26 24.50
C ASN A 2 -2.40 -0.40 23.28
N GLY A 3 -2.24 0.22 22.11
CA GLY A 3 -2.68 -0.39 20.86
C GLY A 3 -1.99 -1.73 20.69
N SER A 4 -2.68 -2.72 20.12
CA SER A 4 -2.05 -3.99 19.78
C SER A 4 -0.83 -3.76 18.86
N LEU A 5 0.12 -4.70 18.84
CA LEU A 5 1.26 -4.62 17.93
C LEU A 5 0.80 -4.45 16.46
N GLN A 6 -0.34 -5.05 16.10
CA GLN A 6 -0.91 -4.87 14.76
C GLN A 6 -1.45 -3.46 14.53
N THR A 7 -2.21 -2.91 15.47
CA THR A 7 -2.70 -1.54 15.37
C THR A 7 -1.55 -0.53 15.21
N SER A 8 -0.45 -0.74 15.94
CA SER A 8 0.75 0.08 15.80
C SER A 8 1.37 0.00 14.38
N LYS A 9 1.41 -1.20 13.79
CA LYS A 9 1.91 -1.41 12.42
C LYS A 9 0.99 -0.78 11.37
N GLN A 10 -0.32 -0.89 11.54
CA GLN A 10 -1.29 -0.26 10.66
C GLN A 10 -1.21 1.26 10.72
N LEU A 11 -1.06 1.84 11.91
CA LEU A 11 -0.83 3.28 12.09
C LEU A 11 0.50 3.76 11.47
N ALA A 12 1.53 2.91 11.48
CA ALA A 12 2.78 3.20 10.78
C ALA A 12 2.58 3.24 9.25
N ILE A 13 1.84 2.29 8.66
CA ILE A 13 1.47 2.34 7.24
C ILE A 13 0.67 3.60 6.94
N TYR A 14 -0.37 3.88 7.72
CA TYR A 14 -1.15 5.11 7.60
C TYR A 14 -0.26 6.36 7.58
N SER A 15 0.70 6.45 8.50
CA SER A 15 1.65 7.57 8.57
C SER A 15 2.48 7.69 7.29
N ILE A 16 2.99 6.57 6.76
CA ILE A 16 3.72 6.53 5.47
C ILE A 16 2.83 7.01 4.33
N LEU A 17 1.57 6.58 4.29
CA LEU A 17 0.62 6.99 3.23
C LEU A 17 0.37 8.50 3.23
N LYS A 18 0.39 9.16 4.40
CA LYS A 18 0.24 10.62 4.47
C LYS A 18 1.44 11.40 3.93
N ILE A 19 2.64 10.83 3.97
CA ILE A 19 3.88 11.52 3.60
C ILE A 19 4.41 11.11 2.23
N ASP A 20 4.18 9.86 1.80
CA ASP A 20 4.66 9.31 0.55
C ASP A 20 3.50 9.16 -0.43
N ARG A 21 3.34 10.18 -1.27
CA ARG A 21 2.30 10.22 -2.30
C ARG A 21 2.40 9.05 -3.28
N LEU A 22 3.60 8.65 -3.70
CA LEU A 22 3.76 7.58 -4.69
C LEU A 22 3.37 6.23 -4.08
N PHE A 23 3.70 6.01 -2.81
CA PHE A 23 3.27 4.82 -2.09
C PHE A 23 1.76 4.79 -1.86
N PHE A 24 1.15 5.93 -1.53
CA PHE A 24 -0.31 6.05 -1.45
C PHE A 24 -1.00 5.74 -2.78
N GLU A 25 -0.48 6.28 -3.89
CA GLU A 25 -0.99 5.99 -5.23
C GLU A 25 -0.85 4.50 -5.57
N PHE A 26 0.26 3.85 -5.19
CA PHE A 26 0.41 2.40 -5.34
C PHE A 26 -0.64 1.62 -4.52
N MET A 27 -0.85 2.00 -3.26
CA MET A 27 -1.85 1.36 -2.41
C MET A 27 -3.27 1.55 -2.97
N LYS A 28 -3.56 2.70 -3.57
CA LYS A 28 -4.87 2.98 -4.17
C LYS A 28 -5.09 2.27 -5.50
N GLU A 29 -4.10 2.29 -6.40
CA GLU A 29 -4.25 1.84 -7.78
C GLU A 29 -3.92 0.37 -7.98
N VAL A 30 -3.23 -0.26 -7.03
CA VAL A 30 -2.85 -1.69 -7.13
C VAL A 30 -3.43 -2.46 -5.95
N TYR A 31 -3.06 -2.10 -4.72
CA TYR A 31 -3.43 -2.89 -3.54
C TYR A 31 -4.96 -2.88 -3.29
N LYS A 32 -5.59 -1.70 -3.26
CA LYS A 32 -7.05 -1.53 -3.06
C LYS A 32 -7.84 -2.22 -4.17
N GLU A 33 -7.44 -2.05 -5.44
CA GLU A 33 -8.11 -2.70 -6.59
C GLU A 33 -8.05 -4.23 -6.46
N LYS A 34 -6.89 -4.79 -6.13
CA LYS A 34 -6.69 -6.22 -5.89
C LYS A 34 -7.57 -6.74 -4.75
N LEU A 35 -7.66 -6.01 -3.64
CA LEU A 35 -8.57 -6.33 -2.52
C LEU A 35 -10.04 -6.35 -2.97
N LEU A 36 -10.50 -5.31 -3.67
CA LEU A 36 -11.88 -5.20 -4.14
C LEU A 36 -12.26 -6.32 -5.11
N LEU A 37 -11.33 -6.72 -5.98
CA LEU A 37 -11.51 -7.81 -6.94
C LEU A 37 -11.32 -9.20 -6.32
N LYS A 38 -10.92 -9.28 -5.03
CA LYS A 38 -10.54 -10.53 -4.35
C LYS A 38 -9.41 -11.30 -5.06
N ASP A 39 -8.59 -10.59 -5.83
CA ASP A 39 -7.34 -11.10 -6.40
C ASP A 39 -6.21 -10.72 -5.45
N PHE A 40 -5.92 -11.58 -4.48
CA PHE A 40 -4.94 -11.28 -3.44
C PHE A 40 -3.49 -11.45 -3.90
N ILE A 41 -3.20 -11.58 -5.20
CA ILE A 41 -1.83 -11.75 -5.69
C ILE A 41 -1.36 -10.48 -6.40
N ILE A 42 -0.33 -9.85 -5.84
CA ILE A 42 0.42 -8.78 -6.50
C ILE A 42 1.62 -9.41 -7.21
N THR A 43 1.60 -9.32 -8.53
CA THR A 43 2.66 -9.82 -9.41
C THR A 43 3.69 -8.75 -9.66
N ASP A 44 4.85 -9.16 -10.14
CA ASP A 44 5.89 -8.25 -10.60
C ASP A 44 5.43 -7.38 -11.79
N LYS A 45 4.47 -7.86 -12.60
CA LYS A 45 3.86 -7.11 -13.70
C LYS A 45 3.02 -5.94 -13.17
N ASP A 46 2.30 -6.11 -12.05
CA ASP A 46 1.48 -5.06 -11.47
C ASP A 46 2.32 -3.83 -11.08
N PHE A 47 3.49 -4.06 -10.45
CA PHE A 47 4.45 -2.99 -10.17
C PHE A 47 4.94 -2.30 -11.45
N ASN A 48 5.31 -3.06 -12.48
CA ASN A 48 5.83 -2.50 -13.72
C ASN A 48 4.77 -1.67 -14.45
N VAL A 49 3.52 -2.12 -14.46
CA VAL A 49 2.40 -1.37 -15.05
C VAL A 49 2.15 -0.09 -14.27
N PHE A 50 2.14 -0.14 -12.93
CA PHE A 50 2.03 1.04 -12.09
C PHE A 50 3.11 2.08 -12.40
N PHE A 51 4.39 1.71 -12.30
CA PHE A 51 5.48 2.66 -12.53
C PHE A 51 5.52 3.20 -13.96
N ARG A 52 5.19 2.37 -14.96
CA ARG A 52 5.07 2.85 -16.35
C ARG A 52 3.99 3.93 -16.49
N ARG A 53 2.81 3.71 -15.93
CA ARG A 53 1.74 4.73 -15.91
C ARG A 53 2.17 6.01 -15.20
N LYS A 54 2.95 5.89 -14.12
CA LYS A 54 3.48 7.06 -13.39
C LYS A 54 4.53 7.83 -14.18
N ALA A 55 5.40 7.12 -14.92
CA ALA A 55 6.34 7.73 -15.86
C ALA A 55 5.61 8.45 -17.01
N GLU A 56 4.53 7.88 -17.55
CA GLU A 56 3.70 8.54 -18.58
C GLU A 56 3.04 9.84 -18.08
N GLN A 57 2.79 9.95 -16.77
CA GLN A 57 2.14 11.10 -16.13
C GLN A 57 3.12 12.14 -15.57
N SER A 58 4.42 11.83 -15.49
CA SER A 58 5.42 12.68 -14.83
C SER A 58 6.79 12.55 -15.49
N GLU A 59 7.27 13.64 -16.06
CA GLU A 59 8.62 13.73 -16.66
C GLU A 59 9.71 13.37 -15.64
N GLN A 60 9.58 13.82 -14.39
CA GLN A 60 10.52 13.48 -13.32
C GLN A 60 10.61 11.97 -13.07
N ILE A 61 9.47 11.25 -13.11
CA ILE A 61 9.47 9.79 -12.94
C ILE A 61 9.98 9.11 -14.21
N ALA A 62 9.66 9.65 -15.39
CA ALA A 62 10.15 9.13 -16.67
C ALA A 62 11.68 9.16 -16.78
N GLU A 63 12.34 10.11 -16.11
CA GLU A 63 13.80 10.21 -16.05
C GLU A 63 14.46 9.20 -15.09
N TRP A 64 13.68 8.49 -14.27
CA TRP A 64 14.23 7.50 -13.35
C TRP A 64 14.79 6.29 -14.07
N LYS A 65 15.90 5.77 -13.54
CA LYS A 65 16.55 4.55 -14.06
C LYS A 65 15.80 3.30 -13.58
N ASP A 66 15.92 2.23 -14.34
CA ASP A 66 15.39 0.89 -13.98
C ASP A 66 15.76 0.46 -12.55
N TYR A 67 16.97 0.80 -12.11
CA TYR A 67 17.43 0.51 -10.76
C TYR A 67 16.61 1.21 -9.68
N THR A 68 16.12 2.43 -9.91
CA THR A 68 15.25 3.17 -8.99
C THR A 68 13.92 2.44 -8.83
N PHE A 69 13.29 2.02 -9.93
CA PHE A 69 12.04 1.25 -9.88
C PHE A 69 12.23 -0.10 -9.18
N TYR A 70 13.35 -0.78 -9.45
CA TYR A 70 13.71 -2.01 -8.75
C TYR A 70 13.82 -1.79 -7.24
N LYS A 71 14.47 -0.71 -6.80
CA LYS A 71 14.60 -0.38 -5.37
C LYS A 71 13.28 0.01 -4.72
N LEU A 72 12.45 0.82 -5.39
CA LEU A 72 11.12 1.19 -4.87
C LEU A 72 10.25 -0.04 -4.66
N LYS A 73 10.24 -0.96 -5.63
CA LYS A 73 9.53 -2.25 -5.50
C LYS A 73 10.01 -3.06 -4.30
N GLN A 74 11.32 -3.13 -4.05
CA GLN A 74 11.87 -3.80 -2.86
C GLN A 74 11.40 -3.13 -1.56
N VAL A 75 11.41 -1.79 -1.52
CA VAL A 75 10.97 -1.01 -0.35
C VAL A 75 9.48 -1.22 -0.10
N TYR A 76 8.63 -1.13 -1.14
CA TYR A 76 7.18 -1.30 -1.01
C TYR A 76 6.84 -2.69 -0.47
N LYS A 77 7.47 -3.75 -1.02
CA LYS A 77 7.31 -5.12 -0.53
C LYS A 77 7.80 -5.26 0.92
N ARG A 78 8.91 -4.62 1.29
CA ARG A 78 9.42 -4.69 2.67
C ARG A 78 8.46 -4.03 3.66
N VAL A 79 8.06 -2.79 3.40
CA VAL A 79 7.15 -2.01 4.25
C VAL A 79 5.85 -2.75 4.49
N LEU A 80 5.22 -3.26 3.43
CA LEU A 80 3.97 -4.00 3.55
C LEU A 80 4.16 -5.36 4.25
N CYS A 81 5.27 -6.06 4.03
CA CYS A 81 5.55 -7.34 4.66
C CYS A 81 5.81 -7.19 6.17
N GLU A 82 6.59 -6.18 6.58
CA GLU A 82 6.87 -5.90 7.99
C GLU A 82 5.61 -5.47 8.75
N ALA A 83 4.73 -4.72 8.08
CA ALA A 83 3.43 -4.33 8.60
C ALA A 83 2.38 -5.45 8.58
N GLY A 84 2.65 -6.59 7.91
CA GLY A 84 1.72 -7.72 7.82
C GLY A 84 0.59 -7.54 6.82
N PHE A 85 0.70 -6.60 5.89
CA PHE A 85 -0.26 -6.35 4.80
C PHE A 85 -0.09 -7.35 3.65
N ILE A 86 1.10 -7.92 3.53
CA ILE A 86 1.43 -8.95 2.55
C ILE A 86 2.32 -10.02 3.19
N LYS A 87 2.42 -11.17 2.52
CA LYS A 87 3.47 -12.16 2.74
C LYS A 87 4.14 -12.51 1.41
N ASN A 88 5.46 -12.70 1.45
CA ASN A 88 6.20 -13.16 0.27
C ASN A 88 6.10 -14.69 0.17
N SER A 89 5.48 -15.18 -0.90
CA SER A 89 5.66 -16.55 -1.37
C SER A 89 6.73 -16.55 -2.48
N LYS A 90 7.41 -17.67 -2.72
CA LYS A 90 8.66 -17.77 -3.53
C LYS A 90 8.66 -17.04 -4.89
N LYS A 91 7.50 -16.72 -5.47
CA LYS A 91 7.36 -15.92 -6.71
C LYS A 91 6.28 -14.84 -6.67
N GLU A 92 5.53 -14.74 -5.57
CA GLU A 92 4.28 -13.95 -5.53
C GLU A 92 4.17 -13.20 -4.20
N VAL A 93 3.57 -12.01 -4.27
CA VAL A 93 3.23 -11.22 -3.09
C VAL A 93 1.76 -11.44 -2.80
N GLU A 94 1.45 -12.16 -1.73
CA GLU A 94 0.08 -12.43 -1.33
C GLU A 94 -0.39 -11.36 -0.33
N ILE A 95 -1.50 -10.70 -0.65
CA ILE A 95 -2.17 -9.74 0.22
C ILE A 95 -2.83 -10.48 1.37
N LEU A 96 -2.62 -9.95 2.57
CA LEU A 96 -3.32 -10.34 3.77
C LEU A 96 -4.35 -9.23 4.06
N PRO A 97 -5.66 -9.48 3.90
CA PRO A 97 -6.68 -8.49 4.25
C PRO A 97 -6.56 -8.07 5.72
N GLN A 98 -6.67 -6.77 5.95
CA GLN A 98 -6.47 -6.19 7.28
C GLN A 98 -7.80 -6.00 7.98
N ILE A 99 -7.80 -6.22 9.30
CA ILE A 99 -8.87 -5.82 10.21
C ILE A 99 -8.28 -4.79 11.15
N MET A 100 -8.94 -3.65 11.27
CA MET A 100 -8.52 -2.55 12.13
C MET A 100 -9.51 -2.41 13.29
N GLU A 101 -9.02 -2.01 14.45
CA GLU A 101 -9.86 -1.74 15.62
C GLU A 101 -10.83 -0.58 15.33
N GLU A 102 -12.11 -0.76 15.69
CA GLU A 102 -13.19 0.19 15.40
C GLU A 102 -12.88 1.61 15.90
N GLU A 103 -12.26 1.73 17.08
CA GLU A 103 -11.87 3.03 17.65
C GLU A 103 -10.91 3.80 16.71
N VAL A 104 -9.97 3.09 16.08
CA VAL A 104 -9.00 3.67 15.14
C VAL A 104 -9.69 4.05 13.83
N VAL A 105 -10.55 3.18 13.31
CA VAL A 105 -11.36 3.47 12.12
C VAL A 105 -12.19 4.73 12.34
N GLN A 106 -12.91 4.81 13.47
CA GLN A 106 -13.76 5.95 13.74
C GLN A 106 -12.97 7.23 13.97
N HIS A 107 -11.82 7.14 14.63
CA HIS A 107 -10.92 8.29 14.80
C HIS A 107 -10.45 8.83 13.44
N LEU A 108 -9.95 7.96 12.55
CA LEU A 108 -9.46 8.35 11.23
C LEU A 108 -10.58 8.92 10.34
N LYS A 109 -11.81 8.37 10.41
CA LYS A 109 -12.99 8.95 9.74
C LYS A 109 -13.30 10.36 10.27
N ASN A 110 -13.29 10.55 11.59
CA ASN A 110 -13.64 11.82 12.23
C ASN A 110 -12.68 12.96 11.88
N ILE A 111 -11.39 12.66 11.67
CA ILE A 111 -10.38 13.66 11.27
C ILE A 111 -10.29 13.87 9.75
N GLY A 112 -11.15 13.20 8.97
CA GLY A 112 -11.22 13.34 7.50
C GLY A 112 -10.23 12.48 6.72
N ASP A 113 -9.58 11.51 7.36
CA ASP A 113 -8.55 10.65 6.78
C ASP A 113 -9.13 9.32 6.22
N THR A 114 -10.43 9.30 5.92
CA THR A 114 -11.14 8.19 5.27
C THR A 114 -10.45 7.64 4.01
N PRO A 115 -9.88 8.47 3.11
CA PRO A 115 -9.20 7.93 1.92
C PRO A 115 -8.03 6.99 2.25
N TYR A 116 -7.36 7.18 3.39
CA TYR A 116 -6.28 6.29 3.83
C TYR A 116 -6.81 4.98 4.40
N LEU A 117 -7.95 5.02 5.11
CA LEU A 117 -8.64 3.82 5.57
C LEU A 117 -9.08 2.95 4.40
N GLU A 118 -9.74 3.55 3.41
CA GLU A 118 -10.27 2.85 2.25
C GLU A 118 -9.18 2.08 1.49
N VAL A 119 -7.99 2.67 1.32
CA VAL A 119 -6.88 1.99 0.62
C VAL A 119 -6.27 0.86 1.46
N MET A 120 -6.27 0.97 2.78
CA MET A 120 -5.76 -0.07 3.67
C MET A 120 -6.73 -1.24 3.84
N LEU A 121 -8.04 -0.97 3.85
CA LEU A 121 -9.09 -1.96 4.15
C LEU A 121 -9.78 -2.51 2.90
N GLY A 122 -9.65 -1.84 1.74
CA GLY A 122 -10.33 -2.26 0.52
C GLY A 122 -11.81 -1.91 0.50
N GLU A 123 -12.19 -0.77 1.08
CA GLU A 123 -13.58 -0.30 1.17
C GLU A 123 -13.91 0.76 0.08
N ILE A 124 -15.18 0.88 -0.29
CA ILE A 124 -15.69 1.86 -1.28
C ILE A 124 -16.10 3.15 -0.57
#